data_AF-A0A833CJF9-F1
#
_entry.id   AF-A0A833CJF9-F1
#
_cell.length_a   1.000
_cell.length_b   1.000
_cell.length_c   1.000
_cell.angle_alpha   90.00
_cell.angle_beta   90.00
_cell.angle_gamma   90.00
#
_symmetry.space_group_name_H-M   'P 1'
#
loop_
_entity.id
_entity.type
_entity.pdbx_description
1 polymer ?
#
loop_
_entity_poly.entity_id
_entity_poly.type
_entity_poly.pdbx_seq_one_letter_code
_entity_poly.pdbx_strand_id
1 'polypeptide(L)'
;MHKKHFRMRSSFCGSGLIIGALFFAASLTPSLIPRNYVFQGILAGVAFGSGYGIGVFLRWLWLSLELPSLDARILKYARILAAIICLITMLMALHQTASWQNSIRSVLSMEPVESGYPFSVSALALVSFGVLLLLARGIIVLGRTVINKLNNYLPRRVSIIVGAAITFALIFTIANGVLVEYSFRVLDSSFQRFDALIEPDRPQPLIAERAGNPQSKLDWRQLGRAGREFVASGPTASEISEFNKRTALEPIRLYAGLQVADTPAKRAGLLLDELKRTGAFDRAALVVITPTGTGWVDPSAIDGLEFLFDGDVASVALQYSYLNSPLSLLFQPENGVASSQALFRAVYDHWKKLPVDQRPELYLHGLSLGAFNSQRSITFFDILGDPINGAVWSGPPFPSENGVL
;
A
#
# COMPACT_ATOMS: atom_id res chain seq x y z
N MET A 1 -5.96 -43.89 31.93
CA MET A 1 -7.03 -44.05 30.92
C MET A 1 -7.82 -42.74 30.82
N HIS A 2 -7.60 -41.94 29.77
CA HIS A 2 -8.67 -41.20 29.07
C HIS A 2 -8.09 -40.61 27.77
N LYS A 3 -8.01 -41.48 26.76
CA LYS A 3 -7.76 -41.08 25.37
C LYS A 3 -8.96 -40.27 24.87
N LYS A 4 -8.87 -38.94 24.88
CA LYS A 4 -9.60 -38.08 23.92
C LYS A 4 -8.58 -37.33 23.08
N HIS A 5 -7.74 -38.09 22.38
CA HIS A 5 -7.06 -37.55 21.21
C HIS A 5 -8.14 -37.08 20.24
N PHE A 6 -8.11 -35.77 19.96
CA PHE A 6 -8.94 -35.05 19.01
C PHE A 6 -9.15 -35.87 17.72
N ARG A 7 -10.24 -36.65 17.66
CA ARG A 7 -10.72 -37.26 16.41
C ARG A 7 -11.23 -36.11 15.55
N MET A 8 -10.30 -35.55 14.78
CA MET A 8 -10.52 -34.56 13.74
C MET A 8 -11.17 -35.19 12.50
N ARG A 9 -12.00 -36.23 12.70
CA ARG A 9 -12.83 -36.83 11.67
C ARG A 9 -14.27 -36.54 12.11
N SER A 10 -14.91 -35.67 11.33
CA SER A 10 -16.36 -35.58 11.09
C SER A 10 -17.28 -34.64 11.90
N SER A 11 -16.85 -33.50 12.45
CA SER A 11 -17.85 -32.48 12.84
C SER A 11 -17.31 -31.04 12.75
N PHE A 12 -17.96 -30.22 11.94
CA PHE A 12 -17.73 -28.77 11.88
C PHE A 12 -17.93 -28.14 13.27
N CYS A 13 -17.11 -27.16 13.60
CA CYS A 13 -17.18 -26.48 14.89
C CYS A 13 -18.32 -25.46 14.90
N GLY A 14 -19.35 -25.67 15.73
CA GLY A 14 -20.52 -24.76 15.81
C GLY A 14 -20.15 -23.31 16.14
N SER A 15 -19.25 -23.10 17.11
CA SER A 15 -18.73 -21.75 17.43
C SER A 15 -17.95 -21.12 16.27
N GLY A 16 -17.23 -21.94 15.49
CA GLY A 16 -16.54 -21.49 14.28
C GLY A 16 -17.50 -21.05 13.19
N LEU A 17 -18.60 -21.79 13.00
CA LEU A 17 -19.63 -21.42 12.03
C LEU A 17 -20.31 -20.10 12.39
N ILE A 18 -20.61 -19.86 13.66
CA ILE A 18 -21.24 -18.61 14.12
C ILE A 18 -20.36 -17.40 13.83
N ILE A 19 -19.11 -17.42 14.32
CA ILE A 19 -18.20 -16.28 14.14
C ILE A 19 -17.83 -16.13 12.65
N GLY A 20 -17.63 -17.24 11.94
CA GLY A 20 -17.38 -17.22 10.51
C GLY A 20 -18.52 -16.58 9.71
N ALA A 21 -19.78 -16.95 9.99
CA ALA A 21 -20.95 -16.41 9.32
C ALA A 21 -21.12 -14.90 9.58
N LEU A 22 -20.85 -14.45 10.81
CA LEU A 22 -20.86 -13.02 11.15
C LEU A 22 -19.79 -12.24 10.39
N PHE A 23 -18.56 -12.78 10.31
CA PHE A 23 -17.47 -12.14 9.58
C PHE A 23 -17.72 -12.13 8.07
N PHE A 24 -18.32 -13.19 7.53
CA PHE A 24 -18.77 -13.23 6.14
C PHE A 24 -19.81 -12.15 5.87
N ALA A 25 -20.84 -12.04 6.70
CA ALA A 25 -21.85 -10.98 6.57
C ALA A 25 -21.23 -9.58 6.68
N ALA A 26 -20.33 -9.37 7.64
CA ALA A 26 -19.60 -8.12 7.80
C ALA A 26 -18.71 -7.80 6.58
N SER A 27 -18.12 -8.79 5.91
CA SER A 27 -17.30 -8.56 4.72
C SER A 27 -18.10 -8.01 3.53
N LEU A 28 -19.41 -8.30 3.48
CA LEU A 28 -20.32 -7.91 2.41
C LEU A 28 -20.95 -6.53 2.60
N THR A 29 -20.76 -5.90 3.78
CA THR A 29 -21.31 -4.56 4.04
C THR A 29 -20.75 -3.51 3.07
N PRO A 30 -21.48 -2.40 2.83
CA PRO A 30 -21.07 -1.38 1.88
C PRO A 30 -19.65 -0.87 2.14
N SER A 31 -18.87 -0.68 1.07
CA SER A 31 -17.52 -0.10 1.13
C SER A 31 -17.44 1.09 0.19
N LEU A 32 -16.58 2.08 0.45
CA LEU A 32 -16.47 3.25 -0.43
C LEU A 32 -15.93 2.92 -1.85
N ILE A 33 -15.42 1.71 -2.06
CA ILE A 33 -14.84 1.26 -3.33
C ILE A 33 -15.72 0.14 -3.92
N PRO A 34 -16.15 0.24 -5.20
CA PRO A 34 -16.79 -0.86 -5.91
C PRO A 34 -15.87 -2.07 -5.98
N ARG A 35 -16.36 -3.24 -5.61
CA ARG A 35 -15.56 -4.47 -5.62
C ARG A 35 -16.08 -5.43 -6.67
N ASN A 36 -15.19 -5.88 -7.55
CA ASN A 36 -15.52 -6.99 -8.43
C ASN A 36 -15.76 -8.28 -7.63
N TYR A 37 -16.41 -9.27 -8.25
CA TYR A 37 -16.77 -10.52 -7.58
C TYR A 37 -15.52 -11.30 -7.11
N VAL A 38 -14.38 -11.14 -7.80
CA VAL A 38 -13.12 -11.82 -7.47
C VAL A 38 -12.62 -11.35 -6.10
N PHE A 39 -12.44 -10.04 -5.95
CA PHE A 39 -11.93 -9.45 -4.73
C PHE A 39 -12.90 -9.67 -3.56
N GLN A 40 -14.20 -9.47 -3.80
CA GLN A 40 -15.21 -9.66 -2.77
C GLN A 40 -15.32 -11.13 -2.32
N GLY A 41 -15.26 -12.09 -3.24
CA GLY A 41 -15.30 -13.51 -2.93
C GLY A 41 -14.10 -13.97 -2.10
N ILE A 42 -12.88 -13.55 -2.48
CA ILE A 42 -11.66 -13.85 -1.71
C ILE A 42 -11.76 -13.25 -0.31
N LEU A 43 -12.12 -11.97 -0.20
CA LEU A 43 -12.27 -11.28 1.08
C LEU A 43 -13.29 -11.99 1.99
N ALA A 44 -14.45 -12.35 1.45
CA ALA A 44 -15.50 -13.01 2.20
C ALA A 44 -15.07 -14.41 2.69
N GLY A 45 -14.36 -15.18 1.84
CA GLY A 45 -13.80 -16.47 2.23
C GLY A 45 -12.71 -16.38 3.30
N VAL A 46 -11.83 -15.37 3.20
CA VAL A 46 -10.79 -15.08 4.21
C VAL A 46 -11.42 -14.64 5.53
N ALA A 47 -12.42 -13.75 5.49
CA ALA A 47 -13.14 -13.29 6.67
C ALA A 47 -13.85 -14.47 7.37
N PHE A 48 -14.59 -15.29 6.62
CA PHE A 48 -15.23 -16.50 7.15
C PHE A 48 -14.18 -17.45 7.75
N GLY A 49 -13.09 -17.71 7.04
CA GLY A 49 -12.01 -18.60 7.49
C GLY A 49 -11.35 -18.12 8.79
N SER A 50 -11.12 -16.82 8.91
CA SER A 50 -10.57 -16.19 10.11
C SER A 50 -11.53 -16.32 11.29
N GLY A 51 -12.81 -15.99 11.08
CA GLY A 51 -13.85 -16.16 12.10
C GLY A 51 -14.02 -17.62 12.53
N TYR A 52 -13.99 -18.55 11.57
CA TYR A 52 -14.02 -19.98 11.84
C TYR A 52 -12.81 -20.43 12.68
N GLY A 53 -11.61 -19.97 12.34
CA GLY A 53 -10.38 -20.24 13.09
C GLY A 53 -10.47 -19.74 14.54
N ILE A 54 -10.95 -18.51 14.74
CA ILE A 54 -11.19 -17.95 16.07
C ILE A 54 -12.19 -18.82 16.85
N GLY A 55 -13.31 -19.20 16.25
CA GLY A 55 -14.30 -20.03 16.95
C GLY A 55 -13.81 -21.44 17.28
N VAL A 56 -12.91 -22.00 16.47
CA VAL A 56 -12.21 -23.26 16.80
C VAL A 56 -11.24 -23.07 17.96
N PHE A 57 -10.46 -21.99 17.96
CA PHE A 57 -9.53 -21.66 19.04
C PHE A 57 -10.25 -21.42 20.37
N LEU A 58 -11.34 -20.64 20.38
CA LEU A 58 -12.17 -20.40 21.56
C LEU A 58 -12.76 -21.70 22.12
N ARG A 59 -13.20 -22.61 21.25
CA ARG A 59 -13.67 -23.93 21.70
C ARG A 59 -12.53 -24.76 22.29
N TRP A 60 -11.35 -24.73 21.68
CA TRP A 60 -10.18 -25.41 22.21
C TRP A 60 -9.80 -24.87 23.59
N LEU A 61 -9.82 -23.55 23.78
CA LEU A 61 -9.56 -22.89 25.05
C LEU A 61 -10.62 -23.28 26.10
N TRP A 62 -11.91 -23.23 25.74
CA TRP A 62 -13.02 -23.63 26.63
C TRP A 62 -12.84 -25.06 27.16
N LEU A 63 -12.49 -26.00 26.27
CA LEU A 63 -12.25 -27.40 26.65
C LEU A 63 -10.96 -27.58 27.45
N SER A 64 -9.94 -26.76 27.19
CA SER A 64 -8.65 -26.83 27.89
C SER A 64 -8.73 -26.25 29.31
N LEU A 65 -9.67 -25.33 29.55
CA LEU A 65 -10.00 -24.79 30.87
C LEU A 65 -11.00 -25.67 31.65
N GLU A 66 -11.36 -26.84 31.11
CA GLU A 66 -12.30 -27.80 31.71
C GLU A 66 -13.68 -27.19 32.06
N LEU A 67 -14.09 -26.16 31.33
CA LEU A 67 -15.35 -25.47 31.57
C LEU A 67 -16.56 -26.39 31.31
N PRO A 68 -17.67 -26.21 32.04
CA PRO A 68 -18.82 -27.10 31.98
C PRO A 68 -19.35 -27.26 30.56
N SER A 69 -19.62 -28.51 30.15
CA SER A 69 -20.31 -28.80 28.90
C SER A 69 -21.79 -29.07 29.17
N LEU A 70 -22.65 -28.43 28.39
CA LEU A 70 -24.09 -28.75 28.39
C LEU A 70 -24.35 -30.20 27.95
N ASP A 71 -25.54 -30.70 28.28
CA ASP A 71 -25.98 -32.04 27.90
C ASP A 71 -25.92 -32.27 26.38
N ALA A 72 -25.50 -33.46 25.97
CA ALA A 72 -25.18 -33.80 24.58
C ALA A 72 -26.40 -33.66 23.64
N ARG A 73 -27.61 -33.91 24.18
CA ARG A 73 -28.87 -33.79 23.44
C ARG A 73 -29.20 -32.32 23.15
N ILE A 74 -29.05 -31.45 24.15
CA ILE A 74 -29.24 -29.99 24.02
C ILE A 74 -28.24 -29.41 23.03
N LEU A 75 -26.97 -29.82 23.11
CA LEU A 75 -25.92 -29.36 22.19
C LEU A 75 -26.18 -29.78 20.74
N LYS A 76 -26.84 -30.91 20.48
CA LYS A 76 -27.21 -31.33 19.12
C LYS A 76 -28.23 -30.36 18.52
N TYR A 77 -29.32 -30.07 19.24
CA TYR A 77 -30.36 -29.16 18.76
C TYR A 77 -29.86 -27.71 18.67
N ALA A 78 -29.10 -27.25 19.67
CA ALA A 78 -28.50 -25.92 19.65
C ALA A 78 -27.56 -25.70 18.44
N ARG A 79 -26.79 -26.73 18.04
CA ARG A 79 -25.94 -26.66 16.84
C ARG A 79 -26.74 -26.58 15.54
N ILE A 80 -27.82 -27.34 15.43
CA ILE A 80 -28.69 -27.30 14.25
C ILE A 80 -29.33 -25.92 14.15
N LEU A 81 -29.90 -25.42 15.25
CA LEU A 81 -30.50 -24.08 15.30
C LEU A 81 -29.48 -22.99 14.97
N ALA A 82 -28.27 -23.05 15.54
CA ALA A 82 -27.20 -22.11 15.23
C ALA A 82 -26.79 -22.17 13.76
N ALA A 83 -26.69 -23.37 13.16
CA ALA A 83 -26.37 -23.52 11.74
C ALA A 83 -27.45 -22.92 10.84
N ILE A 84 -28.74 -23.10 11.19
CA ILE A 84 -29.86 -22.48 10.48
C ILE A 84 -29.78 -20.95 10.58
N ILE A 85 -29.55 -20.40 11.77
CA ILE A 85 -29.40 -18.95 11.97
C ILE A 85 -28.24 -18.42 11.12
N CYS A 86 -27.07 -19.07 11.17
CA CYS A 86 -25.91 -18.68 10.36
C CYS A 86 -26.23 -18.69 8.87
N LEU A 87 -26.91 -19.72 8.38
CA LEU A 87 -27.31 -19.83 6.97
C LEU A 87 -28.24 -18.68 6.59
N ILE A 88 -29.25 -18.38 7.41
CA ILE A 88 -30.18 -17.27 7.18
C ILE A 88 -29.41 -15.94 7.13
N THR A 89 -28.52 -15.69 8.09
CA THR A 89 -27.70 -14.46 8.12
C THR A 89 -26.84 -14.32 6.86
N MET A 90 -26.18 -15.38 6.40
CA MET A 90 -25.37 -15.35 5.19
C MET A 90 -26.23 -15.12 3.93
N LEU A 91 -27.40 -15.76 3.83
CA LEU A 91 -28.31 -15.56 2.70
C LEU A 91 -28.89 -14.14 2.66
N MET A 92 -29.26 -13.57 3.81
CA MET A 92 -29.71 -12.18 3.91
C MET A 92 -28.61 -11.20 3.48
N ALA A 93 -27.38 -11.40 3.94
CA ALA A 93 -26.24 -10.56 3.54
C ALA A 93 -25.98 -10.65 2.03
N LEU A 94 -26.02 -11.86 1.46
CA LEU A 94 -25.85 -12.08 0.01
C LEU A 94 -26.96 -11.43 -0.81
N HIS A 95 -28.21 -11.51 -0.35
CA HIS A 95 -29.34 -10.87 -1.00
C HIS A 95 -29.16 -9.35 -1.07
N GLN A 96 -28.70 -8.75 0.03
CA GLN A 96 -28.51 -7.30 0.11
C GLN A 96 -27.24 -6.81 -0.62
N THR A 97 -26.25 -7.68 -0.81
CA THR A 97 -24.94 -7.35 -1.40
C THR A 97 -25.06 -6.64 -2.74
N ALA A 98 -25.94 -7.10 -3.64
CA ALA A 98 -26.09 -6.50 -4.96
C ALA A 98 -26.61 -5.05 -4.87
N SER A 99 -27.60 -4.82 -4.00
CA SER A 99 -28.14 -3.47 -3.75
C SER A 99 -27.07 -2.54 -3.15
N TRP A 100 -26.30 -3.03 -2.17
CA TRP A 100 -25.19 -2.27 -1.58
C TRP A 100 -24.08 -1.94 -2.59
N GLN A 101 -23.72 -2.86 -3.49
CA GLN A 101 -22.75 -2.57 -4.55
C GLN A 101 -23.31 -1.55 -5.55
N ASN A 102 -24.58 -1.72 -5.93
CA ASN A 102 -25.22 -0.83 -6.90
C ASN A 102 -25.41 0.59 -6.39
N SER A 103 -25.60 0.80 -5.08
CA SER A 103 -25.68 2.17 -4.52
C SER A 103 -24.37 2.94 -4.64
N ILE A 104 -23.22 2.27 -4.62
CA ILE A 104 -21.91 2.92 -4.80
C ILE A 104 -21.62 3.08 -6.30
N ARG A 105 -21.92 2.06 -7.09
CA ARG A 105 -21.72 2.08 -8.55
C ARG A 105 -22.58 3.16 -9.22
N SER A 106 -23.79 3.43 -8.73
CA SER A 106 -24.62 4.51 -9.23
C SER A 106 -24.02 5.89 -8.94
N VAL A 107 -23.41 6.09 -7.77
CA VAL A 107 -22.70 7.35 -7.42
C VAL A 107 -21.46 7.55 -8.30
N LEU A 108 -20.80 6.46 -8.68
CA LEU A 108 -19.60 6.48 -9.53
C LEU A 108 -19.92 6.34 -11.03
N SER A 109 -21.19 6.46 -11.43
CA SER A 109 -21.63 6.34 -12.84
C SER A 109 -21.16 5.05 -13.52
N MET A 110 -21.17 3.93 -12.81
CA MET A 110 -20.80 2.61 -13.30
C MET A 110 -22.04 1.75 -13.54
N GLU A 111 -21.95 0.86 -14.54
CA GLU A 111 -22.99 -0.16 -14.81
C GLU A 111 -23.31 -1.00 -13.57
N PRO A 112 -24.57 -1.38 -13.32
CA PRO A 112 -24.94 -2.26 -12.20
C PRO A 112 -24.19 -3.59 -12.21
N VAL A 113 -24.07 -4.23 -11.04
CA VAL A 113 -23.50 -5.58 -10.98
C VAL A 113 -24.40 -6.58 -11.71
N GLU A 114 -23.76 -7.53 -12.38
CA GLU A 114 -24.46 -8.63 -13.05
C GLU A 114 -25.31 -9.44 -12.06
N SER A 115 -26.43 -10.00 -12.52
CA SER A 115 -27.32 -10.84 -11.71
C SER A 115 -26.62 -12.06 -11.09
N GLY A 116 -25.55 -12.55 -11.74
CA GLY A 116 -24.71 -13.65 -11.24
C GLY A 116 -23.75 -13.25 -10.10
N TYR A 117 -23.63 -11.97 -9.75
CA TYR A 117 -22.64 -11.48 -8.78
C TYR A 117 -22.69 -12.21 -7.42
N PRO A 118 -23.85 -12.37 -6.75
CA PRO A 118 -23.89 -13.07 -5.45
C PRO A 118 -23.45 -14.54 -5.54
N PHE A 119 -23.75 -15.20 -6.67
CA PHE A 119 -23.36 -16.58 -6.90
C PHE A 119 -21.84 -16.70 -7.08
N SER A 120 -21.24 -15.85 -7.92
CA SER A 120 -19.79 -15.82 -8.15
C SER A 120 -19.01 -15.49 -6.88
N VAL A 121 -19.49 -14.53 -6.08
CA VAL A 121 -18.92 -14.20 -4.77
C VAL A 121 -18.97 -15.40 -3.83
N SER A 122 -20.11 -16.09 -3.75
CA SER A 122 -20.30 -17.26 -2.87
C SER A 122 -19.40 -18.43 -3.28
N ALA A 123 -19.34 -18.73 -4.58
CA ALA A 123 -18.49 -19.80 -5.10
C ALA A 123 -17.02 -19.55 -4.79
N LEU A 124 -16.54 -18.33 -5.02
CA LEU A 124 -15.15 -17.98 -4.76
C LEU A 124 -14.83 -17.88 -3.27
N ALA A 125 -15.78 -17.46 -2.43
CA ALA A 125 -15.65 -17.49 -0.98
C ALA A 125 -15.50 -18.92 -0.45
N LEU A 126 -16.28 -19.88 -0.98
CA LEU A 126 -16.15 -21.30 -0.64
C LEU A 126 -14.80 -21.87 -1.06
N VAL A 127 -14.34 -21.56 -2.27
CA VAL A 127 -13.00 -21.98 -2.74
C VAL A 127 -11.92 -21.40 -1.83
N SER A 128 -11.97 -20.10 -1.55
CA SER A 128 -10.99 -19.41 -0.70
C SER A 128 -10.96 -19.98 0.72
N PHE A 129 -12.13 -20.18 1.32
CA PHE A 129 -12.22 -20.86 2.63
C PHE A 129 -11.69 -22.29 2.57
N GLY A 130 -12.00 -23.04 1.51
CA GLY A 130 -11.50 -24.39 1.29
C GLY A 130 -9.98 -24.45 1.24
N VAL A 131 -9.35 -23.55 0.49
CA VAL A 131 -7.89 -23.41 0.41
C VAL A 131 -7.29 -23.10 1.78
N LEU A 132 -7.84 -22.11 2.51
CA LEU A 132 -7.37 -21.77 3.85
C LEU A 132 -7.50 -22.94 4.83
N LEU A 133 -8.61 -23.68 4.76
CA LEU A 133 -8.84 -24.84 5.60
C LEU A 133 -7.85 -25.97 5.27
N LEU A 134 -7.54 -26.20 4.00
CA LEU A 134 -6.55 -27.18 3.57
C LEU A 134 -5.14 -26.79 4.02
N LEU A 135 -4.77 -25.52 3.89
CA LEU A 135 -3.49 -24.99 4.38
C LEU A 135 -3.36 -25.16 5.89
N ALA A 136 -4.39 -24.75 6.66
CA ALA A 136 -4.41 -24.91 8.11
C ALA A 136 -4.29 -26.39 8.52
N ARG A 137 -5.00 -27.30 7.83
CA ARG A 137 -4.87 -28.73 8.07
C ARG A 137 -3.48 -29.26 7.70
N GLY A 138 -2.90 -28.79 6.61
CA GLY A 138 -1.53 -29.12 6.18
C GLY A 138 -0.52 -28.75 7.26
N ILE A 139 -0.61 -27.53 7.80
CA ILE A 139 0.21 -27.06 8.92
C ILE A 139 0.06 -27.96 10.15
N ILE A 140 -1.17 -28.31 10.53
CA ILE A 140 -1.43 -29.18 11.68
C ILE A 140 -0.87 -30.59 11.47
N VAL A 141 -1.00 -31.15 10.27
CA VAL A 141 -0.45 -32.47 9.92
C VAL A 141 1.08 -32.44 9.95
N LEU A 142 1.69 -31.39 9.39
CA LEU A 142 3.14 -31.19 9.41
C LEU A 142 3.64 -31.12 10.86
N GLY A 143 3.05 -30.25 11.69
CA GLY A 143 3.45 -30.11 13.08
C GLY A 143 3.28 -31.40 13.89
N ARG A 144 2.20 -32.14 13.67
CA ARG A 144 2.03 -33.46 14.29
C ARG A 144 3.08 -34.46 13.82
N THR A 145 3.46 -34.43 12.55
CA THR A 145 4.50 -35.31 12.01
C THR A 145 5.85 -35.01 12.64
N VAL A 146 6.20 -33.73 12.79
CA VAL A 146 7.41 -33.28 13.49
C VAL A 146 7.38 -33.72 14.96
N ILE A 147 6.31 -33.42 15.69
CA ILE A 147 6.15 -33.80 17.10
C ILE A 147 6.24 -35.32 17.29
N ASN A 148 5.61 -36.10 16.41
CA ASN A 148 5.63 -37.57 16.49
C ASN A 148 7.03 -38.14 16.23
N LYS A 149 7.80 -37.56 15.31
CA LYS A 149 9.21 -37.97 15.10
C LYS A 149 10.07 -37.64 16.31
N LEU A 150 9.86 -36.47 16.95
CA LEU A 150 10.59 -36.06 18.14
C LEU A 150 10.25 -36.90 19.38
N ASN A 151 9.03 -37.42 19.48
CA ASN A 151 8.63 -38.32 20.57
C ASN A 151 9.46 -39.61 20.65
N ASN A 152 10.18 -39.97 19.58
CA ASN A 152 11.10 -41.12 19.60
C ASN A 152 12.39 -40.82 20.38
N TYR A 153 12.73 -39.55 20.58
CA TYR A 153 13.99 -39.11 21.17
C TYR A 153 13.80 -38.28 22.45
N LEU A 154 12.67 -37.59 22.59
CA LEU A 154 12.41 -36.64 23.66
C LEU A 154 11.10 -36.96 24.42
N PRO A 155 11.01 -36.60 25.71
CA PRO A 155 9.76 -36.68 26.47
C PRO A 155 8.64 -35.90 25.80
N ARG A 156 7.43 -36.44 25.81
CA ARG A 156 6.26 -35.91 25.08
C ARG A 156 6.00 -34.41 25.26
N ARG A 157 6.19 -33.86 26.47
CA ARG A 157 5.99 -32.42 26.74
C ARG A 157 7.02 -31.57 26.00
N VAL A 158 8.28 -32.00 25.98
CA VAL A 158 9.38 -31.34 25.28
C VAL A 158 9.17 -31.44 23.77
N SER A 159 8.78 -32.61 23.26
CA SER A 159 8.48 -32.81 21.83
C SER A 159 7.36 -31.91 21.31
N ILE A 160 6.34 -31.61 22.13
CA ILE A 160 5.26 -30.69 21.75
C ILE A 160 5.80 -29.26 21.63
N ILE A 161 6.57 -28.78 22.60
CA ILE A 161 7.11 -27.41 22.61
C ILE A 161 8.12 -27.24 21.46
N VAL A 162 9.11 -28.13 21.38
CA VAL A 162 10.17 -28.09 20.36
C VAL A 162 9.59 -28.33 18.97
N GLY A 163 8.68 -29.30 18.82
CA GLY A 163 8.04 -29.58 17.53
C GLY A 163 7.16 -28.42 17.06
N ALA A 164 6.43 -27.76 17.96
CA ALA A 164 5.68 -26.55 17.62
C ALA A 164 6.62 -25.40 17.22
N ALA A 165 7.72 -25.18 17.94
CA ALA A 165 8.71 -24.17 17.62
C ALA A 165 9.38 -24.40 16.26
N ILE A 166 9.77 -25.64 15.95
CA ILE A 166 10.33 -26.01 14.63
C ILE A 166 9.29 -25.81 13.52
N THR A 167 8.05 -26.22 13.75
CA THR A 167 6.97 -26.05 12.76
C THR A 167 6.70 -24.57 12.50
N PHE A 168 6.67 -23.76 13.55
CA PHE A 168 6.54 -22.31 13.45
C PHE A 168 7.72 -21.69 12.70
N ALA A 169 8.95 -22.04 13.05
CA ALA A 169 10.16 -21.55 12.39
C ALA A 169 10.16 -21.92 10.89
N LEU A 170 9.82 -23.16 10.55
CA LEU A 170 9.74 -23.61 9.15
C LEU A 170 8.67 -22.84 8.37
N ILE A 171 7.48 -22.66 8.94
CA ILE A 171 6.41 -21.88 8.32
C ILE A 171 6.84 -20.42 8.17
N PHE A 172 7.45 -19.84 9.20
CA PHE A 172 7.94 -18.47 9.19
C PHE A 172 9.04 -18.27 8.15
N THR A 173 9.99 -19.21 8.03
CA THR A 173 11.05 -19.17 7.02
C THR A 173 10.52 -19.38 5.60
N ILE A 174 9.55 -20.28 5.39
CA ILE A 174 8.91 -20.46 4.07
C ILE A 174 8.08 -19.21 3.74
N ALA A 175 7.30 -18.72 4.68
CA ALA A 175 6.49 -17.52 4.52
C ALA A 175 7.35 -16.27 4.32
N ASN A 176 8.52 -16.14 4.93
CA ASN A 176 9.38 -14.98 4.69
C ASN A 176 10.28 -15.19 3.46
N GLY A 177 10.95 -16.34 3.34
CA GLY A 177 11.87 -16.63 2.24
C GLY A 177 11.17 -16.70 0.87
N VAL A 178 10.03 -17.37 0.77
CA VAL A 178 9.29 -17.49 -0.50
C VAL A 178 8.45 -16.24 -0.77
N LEU A 179 7.83 -15.64 0.24
CA LEU A 179 6.89 -14.53 0.04
C LEU A 179 7.57 -13.16 0.00
N VAL A 180 8.77 -13.01 0.56
CA VAL A 180 9.59 -11.79 0.37
C VAL A 180 10.43 -11.97 -0.89
N GLU A 181 11.30 -12.97 -0.98
CA GLU A 181 12.27 -12.99 -2.09
C GLU A 181 11.66 -13.24 -3.48
N TYR A 182 10.64 -14.12 -3.58
CA TYR A 182 9.99 -14.42 -4.86
C TYR A 182 8.97 -13.34 -5.26
N SER A 183 8.18 -12.83 -4.31
CA SER A 183 7.25 -11.73 -4.60
C SER A 183 8.00 -10.46 -4.95
N PHE A 184 9.13 -10.15 -4.31
CA PHE A 184 9.95 -9.00 -4.69
C PHE A 184 10.51 -9.16 -6.11
N ARG A 185 11.05 -10.32 -6.50
CA ARG A 185 11.63 -10.47 -7.85
C ARG A 185 10.58 -10.38 -8.96
N VAL A 186 9.38 -10.93 -8.75
CA VAL A 186 8.31 -10.92 -9.76
C VAL A 186 7.56 -9.59 -9.79
N LEU A 187 7.25 -8.98 -8.64
CA LEU A 187 6.56 -7.69 -8.59
C LEU A 187 7.48 -6.56 -9.04
N ASP A 188 8.71 -6.50 -8.53
CA ASP A 188 9.63 -5.41 -8.84
C ASP A 188 9.99 -5.43 -10.34
N SER A 189 10.27 -6.60 -10.93
CA SER A 189 10.54 -6.69 -12.38
C SER A 189 9.32 -6.36 -13.25
N SER A 190 8.10 -6.71 -12.81
CA SER A 190 6.89 -6.38 -13.56
C SER A 190 6.55 -4.88 -13.47
N PHE A 191 6.65 -4.27 -12.29
CA PHE A 191 6.43 -2.84 -12.11
C PHE A 191 7.54 -1.99 -12.71
N GLN A 192 8.80 -2.43 -12.62
CA GLN A 192 9.93 -1.81 -13.32
C GLN A 192 9.74 -1.86 -14.83
N ARG A 193 9.27 -2.99 -15.39
CA ARG A 193 8.96 -3.08 -16.82
C ARG A 193 7.80 -2.17 -17.22
N PHE A 194 6.79 -2.04 -16.35
CA PHE A 194 5.69 -1.10 -16.56
C PHE A 194 6.15 0.37 -16.48
N ASP A 195 7.05 0.69 -15.55
CA ASP A 195 7.67 2.02 -15.41
C ASP A 195 8.61 2.35 -16.57
N ALA A 196 9.28 1.34 -17.14
CA ALA A 196 10.11 1.49 -18.33
C ALA A 196 9.31 1.70 -19.62
N LEU A 197 7.99 1.43 -19.64
CA LEU A 197 7.15 1.67 -20.82
C LEU A 197 7.09 3.16 -21.14
N ILE A 198 7.46 3.49 -22.36
CA ILE A 198 7.26 4.83 -22.93
C ILE A 198 5.90 4.81 -23.61
N GLU A 199 4.98 5.66 -23.14
CA GLU A 199 3.70 5.86 -23.80
C GLU A 199 3.95 6.59 -25.13
N PRO A 200 3.44 6.09 -26.28
CA PRO A 200 3.65 6.73 -27.57
C PRO A 200 3.18 8.20 -27.63
N ASP A 201 2.20 8.55 -26.79
CA ASP A 201 1.53 9.84 -26.81
C ASP A 201 2.25 10.93 -26.00
N ARG A 202 3.38 10.62 -25.34
CA ARG A 202 4.16 11.59 -24.56
C ARG A 202 5.53 11.84 -25.20
N PRO A 203 5.66 12.86 -26.07
CA PRO A 203 6.94 13.18 -26.69
C PRO A 203 7.94 13.70 -25.64
N GLN A 204 9.23 13.44 -25.88
CA GLN A 204 10.31 14.00 -25.09
C GLN A 204 10.27 15.54 -25.15
N PRO A 205 10.35 16.25 -24.01
CA PRO A 205 10.37 17.71 -24.02
C PRO A 205 11.65 18.22 -24.67
N LEU A 206 11.54 19.31 -25.42
CA LEU A 206 12.69 19.97 -26.08
C LEU A 206 13.11 21.28 -25.40
N ILE A 207 12.31 21.76 -24.44
CA ILE A 207 12.55 23.00 -23.69
C ILE A 207 13.49 22.76 -22.51
N ALA A 208 14.27 23.77 -22.14
CA ALA A 208 15.37 23.64 -21.18
C ALA A 208 14.92 23.43 -19.73
N GLU A 209 13.70 23.89 -19.41
CA GLU A 209 13.06 23.92 -18.10
C GLU A 209 12.50 22.55 -17.66
N ARG A 210 12.46 21.58 -18.57
CA ARG A 210 11.93 20.24 -18.31
C ARG A 210 13.04 19.21 -18.32
N ALA A 211 13.15 18.39 -17.28
CA ALA A 211 14.13 17.29 -17.26
C ALA A 211 13.88 16.31 -18.42
N GLY A 212 14.95 15.68 -18.91
CA GLY A 212 14.86 14.81 -20.08
C GLY A 212 14.98 15.51 -21.43
N ASN A 213 15.13 16.84 -21.49
CA ASN A 213 15.49 17.50 -22.75
C ASN A 213 16.90 17.10 -23.22
N PRO A 214 17.26 17.29 -24.51
CA PRO A 214 18.56 16.87 -25.04
C PRO A 214 19.80 17.48 -24.34
N GLN A 215 19.64 18.61 -23.65
CA GLN A 215 20.69 19.28 -22.87
C GLN A 215 20.66 18.89 -21.38
N SER A 216 19.65 18.16 -20.93
CA SER A 216 19.51 17.66 -19.57
C SER A 216 20.50 16.55 -19.27
N LYS A 217 21.09 16.57 -18.08
CA LYS A 217 21.91 15.43 -17.59
C LYS A 217 21.04 14.23 -17.18
N LEU A 218 19.73 14.41 -17.09
CA LEU A 218 18.77 13.38 -16.73
C LEU A 218 18.18 12.82 -18.01
N ASP A 219 18.58 11.61 -18.41
CA ASP A 219 18.09 10.98 -19.65
C ASP A 219 16.58 10.73 -19.56
N TRP A 220 15.84 11.21 -20.57
CA TRP A 220 14.40 10.98 -20.76
C TRP A 220 13.97 9.52 -20.53
N ARG A 221 14.77 8.56 -21.00
CA ARG A 221 14.48 7.13 -20.87
C ARG A 221 14.62 6.64 -19.43
N GLN A 222 15.47 7.27 -18.63
CA GLN A 222 15.76 6.91 -17.25
C GLN A 222 14.81 7.56 -16.23
N LEU A 223 13.97 8.52 -16.66
CA LEU A 223 13.00 9.19 -15.76
C LEU A 223 11.89 8.26 -15.24
N GLY A 224 11.68 7.11 -15.88
CA GLY A 224 10.53 6.25 -15.59
C GLY A 224 9.22 6.84 -16.12
N ARG A 225 8.13 6.08 -16.00
CA ARG A 225 6.82 6.44 -16.56
C ARG A 225 6.25 7.67 -15.84
N ALA A 226 6.27 7.66 -14.52
CA ALA A 226 5.76 8.76 -13.70
C ALA A 226 6.59 10.04 -13.89
N GLY A 227 7.91 9.91 -14.01
CA GLY A 227 8.79 11.06 -14.26
C GLY A 227 8.53 11.70 -15.61
N ARG A 228 8.43 10.90 -16.67
CA ARG A 228 8.04 11.37 -18.00
C ARG A 228 6.67 12.02 -18.00
N GLU A 229 5.72 11.45 -17.25
CA GLU A 229 4.39 12.02 -17.10
C GLU A 229 4.42 13.40 -16.45
N PHE A 230 5.19 13.57 -15.37
CA PHE A 230 5.29 14.83 -14.66
C PHE A 230 5.98 15.93 -15.48
N VAL A 231 7.10 15.63 -16.14
CA VAL A 231 7.90 16.66 -16.82
C VAL A 231 7.30 17.08 -18.17
N ALA A 232 6.57 16.17 -18.85
CA ALA A 232 5.93 16.44 -20.14
C ALA A 232 4.46 16.92 -20.03
N SER A 233 3.97 17.15 -18.81
CA SER A 233 2.63 17.70 -18.55
C SER A 233 2.70 19.09 -17.94
N GLY A 234 1.55 19.69 -17.68
CA GLY A 234 1.42 21.00 -17.04
C GLY A 234 1.24 22.15 -18.01
N PRO A 235 0.78 23.30 -17.51
CA PRO A 235 0.62 24.50 -18.32
C PRO A 235 1.98 25.04 -18.80
N THR A 236 1.96 25.60 -19.99
CA THR A 236 3.06 26.35 -20.60
C THR A 236 3.00 27.82 -20.20
N ALA A 237 4.11 28.55 -20.37
CA ALA A 237 4.14 30.00 -20.16
C ALA A 237 3.03 30.75 -20.93
N SER A 238 2.69 30.28 -22.14
CA SER A 238 1.65 30.86 -22.98
C SER A 238 0.26 30.69 -22.37
N GLU A 239 -0.07 29.48 -21.90
CA GLU A 239 -1.36 29.17 -21.27
C GLU A 239 -1.54 29.93 -19.95
N ILE A 240 -0.47 30.00 -19.14
CA ILE A 240 -0.46 30.80 -17.90
C ILE A 240 -0.67 32.28 -18.21
N SER A 241 0.06 32.82 -19.20
CA SER A 241 -0.07 34.22 -19.59
C SER A 241 -1.47 34.55 -20.11
N GLU A 242 -2.04 33.64 -20.90
CA GLU A 242 -3.40 33.76 -21.42
C GLU A 242 -4.43 33.76 -20.29
N PHE A 243 -4.27 32.92 -19.27
CA PHE A 243 -5.19 32.84 -18.14
C PHE A 243 -5.06 34.04 -17.18
N ASN A 244 -3.84 34.35 -16.73
CA ASN A 244 -3.57 35.39 -15.72
C ASN A 244 -3.54 36.82 -16.28
N LYS A 245 -3.51 36.97 -17.61
CA LYS A 245 -3.39 38.27 -18.31
C LYS A 245 -2.13 39.04 -17.92
N ARG A 246 -1.04 38.32 -17.63
CA ARG A 246 0.29 38.82 -17.27
C ARG A 246 1.36 38.00 -17.98
N THR A 247 2.57 38.54 -18.15
CA THR A 247 3.69 37.77 -18.71
C THR A 247 4.11 36.69 -17.71
N ALA A 248 4.07 35.44 -18.15
CA ALA A 248 4.50 34.30 -17.35
C ALA A 248 5.84 33.72 -17.85
N LEU A 249 6.55 33.06 -16.94
CA LEU A 249 7.73 32.26 -17.26
C LEU A 249 7.33 30.81 -17.56
N GLU A 250 8.20 30.06 -18.24
CA GLU A 250 8.01 28.61 -18.39
C GLU A 250 8.32 27.93 -17.06
N PRO A 251 7.38 27.14 -16.48
CA PRO A 251 7.64 26.44 -15.22
C PRO A 251 8.76 25.43 -15.34
N ILE A 252 9.62 25.36 -14.31
CA ILE A 252 10.69 24.34 -14.25
C ILE A 252 10.15 23.07 -13.61
N ARG A 253 10.24 21.94 -14.32
CA ARG A 253 9.86 20.61 -13.80
C ARG A 253 10.99 19.62 -13.96
N LEU A 254 11.58 19.24 -12.82
CA LEU A 254 12.69 18.31 -12.76
C LEU A 254 12.31 17.04 -12.04
N TYR A 255 12.78 15.90 -12.56
CA TYR A 255 12.48 14.60 -12.00
C TYR A 255 13.67 13.66 -12.17
N ALA A 256 13.95 12.83 -11.17
CA ALA A 256 14.86 11.70 -11.33
C ALA A 256 14.16 10.38 -11.01
N GLY A 257 14.16 9.49 -12.00
CA GLY A 257 13.71 8.11 -11.85
C GLY A 257 14.73 7.25 -11.13
N LEU A 258 14.32 6.02 -10.77
CA LEU A 258 15.20 5.04 -10.12
C LEU A 258 16.40 4.62 -10.99
N GLN A 259 16.25 4.69 -12.32
CA GLN A 259 17.28 4.29 -13.29
C GLN A 259 18.37 5.36 -13.51
N VAL A 260 18.18 6.57 -12.99
CA VAL A 260 19.15 7.67 -13.17
C VAL A 260 20.47 7.40 -12.45
N ALA A 261 20.42 6.81 -11.25
CA ALA A 261 21.60 6.35 -10.52
C ALA A 261 21.21 5.40 -9.36
N ASP A 262 22.14 4.53 -8.97
CA ASP A 262 21.88 3.44 -8.02
C ASP A 262 21.47 3.90 -6.61
N THR A 263 21.92 5.07 -6.18
CA THR A 263 21.72 5.55 -4.80
C THR A 263 20.89 6.83 -4.77
N PRO A 264 20.04 7.03 -3.74
CA PRO A 264 19.27 8.26 -3.61
C PRO A 264 20.15 9.52 -3.55
N ALA A 265 21.30 9.46 -2.88
CA ALA A 265 22.25 10.57 -2.78
C ALA A 265 22.81 10.99 -4.16
N LYS A 266 23.17 10.03 -5.01
CA LYS A 266 23.62 10.33 -6.39
C LYS A 266 22.52 10.95 -7.23
N ARG A 267 21.28 10.43 -7.13
CA ARG A 267 20.11 10.98 -7.85
C ARG A 267 19.77 12.39 -7.38
N ALA A 268 19.80 12.65 -6.07
CA ALA A 268 19.62 13.97 -5.49
C ALA A 268 20.72 14.95 -5.94
N GLY A 269 21.98 14.51 -6.02
CA GLY A 269 23.08 15.32 -6.54
C GLY A 269 22.89 15.71 -8.01
N LEU A 270 22.46 14.78 -8.86
CA LEU A 270 22.14 15.06 -10.26
C LEU A 270 20.96 16.02 -10.42
N LEU A 271 19.93 15.89 -9.58
CA LEU A 271 18.83 16.85 -9.51
C LEU A 271 19.30 18.24 -9.08
N LEU A 272 20.20 18.33 -8.09
CA LEU A 272 20.77 19.61 -7.67
C LEU A 272 21.58 20.28 -8.79
N ASP A 273 22.37 19.51 -9.53
CA ASP A 273 23.08 20.01 -10.71
C ASP A 273 22.11 20.55 -11.77
N GLU A 274 21.01 19.83 -12.00
CA GLU A 274 20.00 20.23 -12.97
C GLU A 274 19.23 21.48 -12.51
N LEU A 275 18.88 21.58 -11.22
CA LEU A 275 18.29 22.78 -10.62
C LEU A 275 19.16 24.02 -10.84
N LYS A 276 20.48 23.90 -10.68
CA LYS A 276 21.41 25.00 -10.96
C LYS A 276 21.47 25.32 -12.45
N ARG A 277 21.49 24.30 -13.31
CA ARG A 277 21.55 24.47 -14.77
C ARG A 277 20.34 25.23 -15.31
N THR A 278 19.15 25.00 -14.74
CA THR A 278 17.90 25.62 -15.20
C THR A 278 17.58 26.94 -14.51
N GLY A 279 18.43 27.44 -13.60
CA GLY A 279 18.15 28.67 -12.85
C GLY A 279 16.98 28.51 -11.87
N ALA A 280 16.77 27.31 -11.32
CA ALA A 280 15.67 27.05 -10.40
C ALA A 280 15.78 27.83 -9.08
N PHE A 281 16.99 28.22 -8.70
CA PHE A 281 17.25 29.04 -7.51
C PHE A 281 17.09 30.55 -7.78
N ASP A 282 16.78 30.96 -9.01
CA ASP A 282 16.46 32.34 -9.36
C ASP A 282 14.94 32.58 -9.46
N ARG A 283 14.14 31.52 -9.26
CA ARG A 283 12.67 31.58 -9.30
C ARG A 283 12.10 32.20 -8.03
N ALA A 284 10.85 32.64 -8.08
CA ALA A 284 10.15 33.10 -6.87
C ALA A 284 9.92 31.96 -5.86
N ALA A 285 9.62 30.74 -6.34
CA ALA A 285 9.39 29.57 -5.49
C ALA A 285 10.09 28.30 -5.99
N LEU A 286 10.55 27.48 -5.06
CA LEU A 286 11.11 26.13 -5.29
C LEU A 286 10.37 25.11 -4.45
N VAL A 287 9.78 24.10 -5.09
CA VAL A 287 9.03 23.02 -4.44
C VAL A 287 9.79 21.71 -4.50
N VAL A 288 10.11 21.16 -3.33
CA VAL A 288 10.62 19.79 -3.20
C VAL A 288 9.45 18.84 -2.98
N ILE A 289 9.19 18.02 -3.99
CA ILE A 289 8.07 17.09 -4.03
C ILE A 289 8.54 15.70 -3.63
N THR A 290 7.89 15.14 -2.62
CA THR A 290 8.01 13.72 -2.31
C THR A 290 6.85 12.97 -2.95
N PRO A 291 7.08 12.23 -4.04
CA PRO A 291 6.00 11.59 -4.78
C PRO A 291 5.37 10.42 -4.00
N THR A 292 4.32 9.82 -4.57
CA THR A 292 3.75 8.56 -4.06
C THR A 292 4.66 7.36 -4.37
N GLY A 293 4.29 6.15 -3.94
CA GLY A 293 5.11 4.94 -4.07
C GLY A 293 5.67 4.70 -5.48
N THR A 294 4.84 4.86 -6.51
CA THR A 294 5.26 4.67 -7.92
C THR A 294 6.11 5.81 -8.47
N GLY A 295 6.31 6.89 -7.73
CA GLY A 295 6.88 8.13 -8.23
C GLY A 295 5.88 9.13 -8.80
N TRP A 296 4.58 8.82 -8.76
CA TRP A 296 3.55 9.71 -9.29
C TRP A 296 3.44 11.00 -8.47
N VAL A 297 3.42 12.12 -9.19
CA VAL A 297 3.19 13.48 -8.70
C VAL A 297 1.80 13.91 -9.16
N ASP A 298 1.00 14.44 -8.24
CA ASP A 298 -0.35 14.92 -8.54
C ASP A 298 -0.31 16.21 -9.36
N PRO A 299 -0.79 16.22 -10.62
CA PRO A 299 -0.83 17.43 -11.43
C PRO A 299 -1.63 18.55 -10.76
N SER A 300 -2.71 18.22 -10.06
CA SER A 300 -3.57 19.22 -9.40
C SER A 300 -2.85 19.95 -8.26
N ALA A 301 -1.80 19.35 -7.69
CA ALA A 301 -0.99 19.99 -6.66
C ALA A 301 0.05 20.97 -7.23
N ILE A 302 0.44 20.82 -8.49
CA ILE A 302 1.53 21.58 -9.11
C ILE A 302 1.00 22.59 -10.13
N ASP A 303 0.08 22.20 -11.00
CA ASP A 303 -0.45 23.06 -12.07
C ASP A 303 -1.06 24.35 -11.48
N GLY A 304 -1.82 24.24 -10.39
CA GLY A 304 -2.40 25.41 -9.71
C GLY A 304 -1.35 26.36 -9.12
N LEU A 305 -0.22 25.83 -8.66
CA LEU A 305 0.89 26.63 -8.16
C LEU A 305 1.58 27.39 -9.29
N GLU A 306 1.72 26.78 -10.46
CA GLU A 306 2.30 27.41 -11.64
C GLU A 306 1.45 28.58 -12.13
N PHE A 307 0.11 28.47 -12.07
CA PHE A 307 -0.76 29.63 -12.27
C PHE A 307 -0.62 30.67 -11.16
N LEU A 308 -0.50 30.27 -9.89
CA LEU A 308 -0.38 31.21 -8.78
C LEU A 308 0.88 32.08 -8.86
N PHE A 309 2.00 31.50 -9.31
CA PHE A 309 3.31 32.17 -9.41
C PHE A 309 3.60 32.74 -10.79
N ASP A 310 2.61 32.87 -11.70
CA ASP A 310 2.84 33.33 -13.08
C ASP A 310 3.97 32.51 -13.78
N GLY A 311 4.03 31.21 -13.51
CA GLY A 311 5.05 30.28 -13.99
C GLY A 311 6.46 30.47 -13.39
N ASP A 312 6.65 31.44 -12.49
CA ASP A 312 7.88 31.70 -11.76
C ASP A 312 8.09 30.72 -10.59
N VAL A 313 8.10 29.42 -10.93
CA VAL A 313 8.26 28.34 -9.97
C VAL A 313 9.11 27.22 -10.55
N ALA A 314 9.89 26.58 -9.69
CA ALA A 314 10.58 25.35 -9.97
C ALA A 314 10.06 24.22 -9.08
N SER A 315 9.85 23.05 -9.67
CA SER A 315 9.36 21.84 -8.99
C SER A 315 10.33 20.69 -9.23
N VAL A 316 10.73 20.00 -8.17
CA VAL A 316 11.66 18.88 -8.23
C VAL A 316 11.16 17.66 -7.48
N ALA A 317 11.22 16.48 -8.11
CA ALA A 317 10.79 15.21 -7.50
C ALA A 317 11.80 14.08 -7.70
N LEU A 318 11.86 13.16 -6.75
CA LEU A 318 12.73 11.98 -6.77
C LEU A 318 11.93 10.71 -6.50
N GLN A 319 11.94 9.77 -7.45
CA GLN A 319 11.31 8.46 -7.29
C GLN A 319 12.03 7.60 -6.25
N TYR A 320 11.32 6.81 -5.45
CA TYR A 320 11.94 5.92 -4.46
C TYR A 320 11.51 4.45 -4.55
N SER A 321 10.44 4.13 -5.29
CA SER A 321 10.02 2.74 -5.52
C SER A 321 9.32 2.59 -6.88
N TYR A 322 9.26 1.34 -7.34
CA TYR A 322 8.38 0.91 -8.44
C TYR A 322 6.99 0.49 -7.92
N LEU A 323 6.87 0.23 -6.61
CA LEU A 323 5.68 -0.33 -5.99
C LEU A 323 4.64 0.76 -5.68
N ASN A 324 3.35 0.45 -5.82
CA ASN A 324 2.30 1.34 -5.35
C ASN A 324 2.35 1.57 -3.82
N SER A 325 1.69 2.63 -3.34
CA SER A 325 1.85 3.12 -1.96
C SER A 325 1.61 2.07 -0.85
N PRO A 326 0.57 1.20 -0.91
CA PRO A 326 0.39 0.16 0.12
C PRO A 326 1.53 -0.87 0.16
N LEU A 327 2.02 -1.28 -1.01
CA LEU A 327 3.14 -2.23 -1.10
C LEU A 327 4.45 -1.57 -0.66
N SER A 328 4.70 -0.33 -1.09
CA SER A 328 5.88 0.44 -0.64
C SER A 328 5.91 0.59 0.88
N LEU A 329 4.79 0.89 1.53
CA LEU A 329 4.72 1.03 2.99
C LEU A 329 5.00 -0.29 3.72
N LEU A 330 4.49 -1.41 3.20
CA LEU A 330 4.66 -2.73 3.81
C LEU A 330 6.06 -3.31 3.60
N PHE A 331 6.66 -3.05 2.43
CA PHE A 331 7.84 -3.78 1.97
C PHE A 331 9.09 -2.92 1.83
N GLN A 332 8.97 -1.61 1.66
CA GLN A 332 10.08 -0.69 1.44
C GLN A 332 9.90 0.68 2.15
N PRO A 333 9.47 0.74 3.43
CA PRO A 333 9.22 2.01 4.10
C PRO A 333 10.48 2.89 4.21
N GLU A 334 11.66 2.28 4.37
CA GLU A 334 12.91 3.02 4.56
C GLU A 334 13.41 3.71 3.29
N ASN A 335 13.11 3.16 2.09
CA ASN A 335 13.57 3.72 0.82
C ASN A 335 12.98 5.12 0.55
N GLY A 336 11.72 5.33 0.96
CA GLY A 336 11.03 6.61 0.81
C GLY A 336 11.62 7.70 1.71
N VAL A 337 11.90 7.36 2.97
CA VAL A 337 12.55 8.29 3.91
C VAL A 337 13.97 8.63 3.47
N ALA A 338 14.77 7.63 3.08
CA ALA A 338 16.14 7.87 2.62
C ALA A 338 16.20 8.76 1.37
N SER A 339 15.28 8.55 0.41
CA SER A 339 15.25 9.35 -0.82
C SER A 339 14.75 10.78 -0.58
N SER A 340 13.70 10.95 0.20
CA SER A 340 13.20 12.28 0.57
C SER A 340 14.24 13.08 1.36
N GLN A 341 14.92 12.47 2.33
CA GLN A 341 16.04 13.09 3.05
C GLN A 341 17.21 13.45 2.13
N ALA A 342 17.58 12.58 1.20
CA ALA A 342 18.68 12.86 0.27
C ALA A 342 18.37 14.06 -0.63
N LEU A 343 17.16 14.13 -1.20
CA LEU A 343 16.75 15.26 -2.04
C LEU A 343 16.64 16.54 -1.22
N PHE A 344 15.93 16.50 -0.08
CA PHE A 344 15.77 17.67 0.78
C PHE A 344 17.11 18.25 1.21
N ARG A 345 18.04 17.43 1.74
CA ARG A 345 19.37 17.90 2.16
C ARG A 345 20.16 18.50 1.00
N ALA A 346 20.18 17.84 -0.16
CA ALA A 346 20.91 18.35 -1.31
C ALA A 346 20.42 19.74 -1.75
N VAL A 347 19.11 19.95 -1.77
CA VAL A 347 18.49 21.24 -2.12
C VAL A 347 18.69 22.28 -1.00
N TYR A 348 18.32 21.93 0.23
CA TYR A 348 18.36 22.81 1.39
C TYR A 348 19.78 23.30 1.72
N ASP A 349 20.79 22.41 1.66
CA ASP A 349 22.18 22.77 1.92
C ASP A 349 22.76 23.75 0.90
N HIS A 350 22.21 23.78 -0.32
CA HIS A 350 22.55 24.79 -1.31
C HIS A 350 21.75 26.07 -1.09
N TRP A 351 20.44 25.95 -0.94
CA TRP A 351 19.50 27.06 -0.73
C TRP A 351 19.89 27.95 0.45
N LYS A 352 20.27 27.36 1.59
CA LYS A 352 20.66 28.13 2.79
C LYS A 352 21.96 28.93 2.64
N LYS A 353 22.78 28.63 1.62
CA LYS A 353 24.02 29.36 1.33
C LYS A 353 23.79 30.58 0.44
N LEU A 354 22.61 30.69 -0.16
CA LEU A 354 22.22 31.85 -0.95
C LEU A 354 21.86 33.02 -0.02
N PRO A 355 22.07 34.27 -0.44
CA PRO A 355 21.59 35.44 0.29
C PRO A 355 20.08 35.33 0.53
N VAL A 356 19.63 35.69 1.74
CA VAL A 356 18.23 35.53 2.17
C VAL A 356 17.26 36.30 1.27
N ASP A 357 17.71 37.42 0.70
CA ASP A 357 16.98 38.30 -0.22
C ASP A 357 17.00 37.85 -1.70
N GLN A 358 17.80 36.83 -2.04
CA GLN A 358 17.97 36.34 -3.41
C GLN A 358 17.53 34.88 -3.61
N ARG A 359 17.20 34.17 -2.53
CA ARG A 359 16.81 32.76 -2.59
C ARG A 359 15.29 32.60 -2.78
N PRO A 360 14.83 31.56 -3.49
CA PRO A 360 13.41 31.31 -3.70
C PRO A 360 12.74 30.99 -2.37
N GLU A 361 11.43 31.18 -2.29
CA GLU A 361 10.65 30.58 -1.21
C GLU A 361 10.69 29.05 -1.36
N LEU A 362 11.13 28.35 -0.31
CA LEU A 362 11.31 26.90 -0.32
C LEU A 362 10.09 26.20 0.29
N TYR A 363 9.41 25.41 -0.52
CA TYR A 363 8.21 24.68 -0.14
C TYR A 363 8.40 23.17 -0.22
N LEU A 364 7.69 22.44 0.63
CA LEU A 364 7.61 20.97 0.58
C LEU A 364 6.22 20.51 0.18
N HIS A 365 6.15 19.46 -0.64
CA HIS A 365 4.90 18.81 -0.98
C HIS A 365 4.99 17.29 -0.84
N GLY A 366 3.91 16.67 -0.36
CA GLY A 366 3.77 15.23 -0.37
C GLY A 366 2.32 14.77 -0.36
N LEU A 367 2.06 13.67 -1.07
CA LEU A 367 0.75 13.02 -1.14
C LEU A 367 0.81 11.61 -0.54
N SER A 368 -0.11 11.29 0.37
CA SER A 368 -0.22 9.97 1.00
C SER A 368 1.12 9.52 1.62
N LEU A 369 1.74 8.45 1.10
CA LEU A 369 3.06 8.02 1.56
C LEU A 369 4.16 9.08 1.32
N GLY A 370 4.00 9.93 0.31
CA GLY A 370 4.87 11.07 0.07
C GLY A 370 4.78 12.13 1.17
N ALA A 371 3.59 12.35 1.74
CA ALA A 371 3.43 13.23 2.91
C ALA A 371 4.18 12.69 4.12
N PHE A 372 4.01 11.40 4.42
CA PHE A 372 4.73 10.71 5.50
C PHE A 372 6.26 10.80 5.35
N ASN A 373 6.77 10.60 4.14
CA ASN A 373 8.20 10.66 3.84
C ASN A 373 8.73 12.11 3.91
N SER A 374 8.00 13.07 3.35
CA SER A 374 8.35 14.50 3.39
C SER A 374 8.41 15.04 4.82
N GLN A 375 7.49 14.62 5.70
CA GLN A 375 7.53 14.98 7.12
C GLN A 375 8.81 14.49 7.81
N ARG A 376 9.32 13.32 7.43
CA ARG A 376 10.56 12.74 7.97
C ARG A 376 11.83 13.20 7.26
N SER A 377 11.71 14.01 6.21
CA SER A 377 12.89 14.56 5.54
C SER A 377 13.47 15.78 6.27
N ILE A 378 12.64 16.49 7.02
CA ILE A 378 13.02 17.66 7.82
C ILE A 378 13.39 17.28 9.25
N THR A 379 14.36 17.98 9.84
CA THR A 379 14.71 17.88 11.26
C THR A 379 14.37 19.17 11.99
N PHE A 380 14.24 19.09 13.32
CA PHE A 380 13.99 20.26 14.16
C PHE A 380 15.06 21.36 13.99
N PHE A 381 16.32 20.98 13.75
CA PHE A 381 17.40 21.94 13.52
C PHE A 381 17.25 22.71 12.21
N ASP A 382 16.68 22.10 11.17
CA ASP A 382 16.40 22.76 9.89
C ASP A 382 15.33 23.85 10.05
N ILE A 383 14.44 23.72 11.04
CA ILE A 383 13.39 24.70 11.34
C ILE A 383 13.94 25.89 12.15
N LEU A 384 14.88 25.64 13.07
CA LEU A 384 15.41 26.70 13.95
C LEU A 384 16.39 27.66 13.26
N GLY A 385 17.12 27.20 12.23
CA GLY A 385 18.13 28.00 11.55
C GLY A 385 17.52 28.85 10.43
N ASP A 386 17.32 28.22 9.28
CA ASP A 386 16.70 28.83 8.10
C ASP A 386 15.41 28.05 7.77
N PRO A 387 14.27 28.41 8.36
CA PRO A 387 13.03 27.66 8.16
C PRO A 387 12.59 27.70 6.69
N ILE A 388 12.00 26.60 6.23
CA ILE A 388 11.26 26.55 4.97
C ILE A 388 10.03 27.48 5.03
N ASN A 389 9.56 27.93 3.88
CA ASN A 389 8.44 28.87 3.78
C ASN A 389 7.07 28.18 3.98
N GLY A 390 6.99 26.87 3.76
CA GLY A 390 5.78 26.11 4.06
C GLY A 390 5.82 24.67 3.55
N ALA A 391 4.80 23.90 3.94
CA ALA A 391 4.62 22.54 3.45
C ALA A 391 3.13 22.22 3.28
N VAL A 392 2.80 21.46 2.22
CA VAL A 392 1.45 20.92 1.97
C VAL A 392 1.51 19.41 1.92
N TRP A 393 0.87 18.77 2.90
CA TRP A 393 0.83 17.32 3.05
C TRP A 393 -0.60 16.79 2.99
N SER A 394 -0.92 16.12 1.89
CA SER A 394 -2.29 15.67 1.59
C SER A 394 -2.47 14.19 1.91
N GLY A 395 -3.47 13.86 2.74
CA GLY A 395 -3.86 12.49 3.08
C GLY A 395 -2.76 11.63 3.74
N PRO A 396 -2.02 12.12 4.76
CA PRO A 396 -0.98 11.36 5.42
C PRO A 396 -1.53 10.04 6.02
N PRO A 397 -0.87 8.88 5.82
CA PRO A 397 -1.34 7.59 6.33
C PRO A 397 -1.22 7.49 7.85
N PHE A 398 -1.91 6.54 8.47
CA PHE A 398 -1.94 6.32 9.93
C PHE A 398 -0.58 6.35 10.67
N PRO A 399 0.54 5.83 10.11
CA PRO A 399 1.85 5.89 10.77
C PRO A 399 2.49 7.29 10.79
N SER A 400 1.88 8.26 10.10
CA SER A 400 2.33 9.65 10.16
C SER A 400 2.09 10.16 11.56
N GLU A 401 3.14 10.64 12.20
CA GLU A 401 2.99 11.29 13.49
C GLU A 401 2.11 12.52 13.28
N ASN A 402 1.15 12.76 14.17
CA ASN A 402 0.44 14.03 14.22
C ASN A 402 1.51 15.07 14.57
N GLY A 403 2.09 15.70 13.55
CA GLY A 403 3.11 16.71 13.73
C GLY A 403 2.55 17.80 14.63
N VAL A 404 3.10 17.89 15.84
CA VAL A 404 3.25 19.19 16.47
C VAL A 404 4.33 19.86 15.63
N LEU A 405 3.90 20.79 14.78
CA LEU A 405 4.77 21.83 14.23
C LEU A 405 5.28 22.70 15.37
#